data_AF-A0A0Q3WS40-F1
#
_entry.id   AF-A0A0Q3WS40-F1
#
_cell.length_a   1.000
_cell.length_b   1.000
_cell.length_c   1.000
_cell.angle_alpha   90.00
_cell.angle_beta   90.00
_cell.angle_gamma   90.00
#
_symmetry.space_group_name_H-M   'P 1'
#
loop_
_entity.id
_entity.type
_entity.pdbx_description
1 polymer ?
#
loop_
_entity_poly.entity_id
_entity_poly.type
_entity_poly.pdbx_seq_one_letter_code
_entity_poly.pdbx_strand_id
1 'polypeptide(L)'
;MNRNIIIETLIWIISFLLLFIFVPKQKIRDAWVSFLFMQLPAWILGLAVVQYGLIEYPSRFFAHAVRTSFTFEFLAFPVISVLFNIHYPTQKGFWWKIFYVFAFPTILVPVEVLILRYTDLVKYIHWTWYTSWISIMLTLLLSYLFYKWFNKKNNVSKGFR
;
A
#
# COMPACT_ATOMS: atom_id res chain seq x y z
N MET A 1 -24.82 -13.48 3.54
CA MET A 1 -23.68 -12.97 2.74
C MET A 1 -22.44 -13.00 3.62
N ASN A 2 -21.31 -13.56 3.16
CA ASN A 2 -20.14 -13.82 4.00
C ASN A 2 -19.51 -12.48 4.45
N ARG A 3 -19.34 -12.25 5.77
CA ARG A 3 -18.84 -10.98 6.35
C ARG A 3 -17.56 -10.47 5.68
N ASN A 4 -16.67 -11.39 5.34
CA ASN A 4 -15.39 -11.10 4.68
C ASN A 4 -15.59 -10.48 3.29
N ILE A 5 -16.56 -10.96 2.51
CA ILE A 5 -16.87 -10.44 1.16
C ILE A 5 -17.35 -8.99 1.24
N ILE A 6 -18.18 -8.66 2.24
CA ILE A 6 -18.67 -7.28 2.45
C ILE A 6 -17.48 -6.35 2.72
N ILE A 7 -16.60 -6.75 3.64
CA ILE A 7 -15.44 -5.93 4.04
C ILE A 7 -14.48 -5.74 2.87
N GLU A 8 -14.19 -6.78 2.09
CA GLU A 8 -13.36 -6.64 0.90
C GLU A 8 -13.99 -5.74 -0.16
N THR A 9 -15.29 -5.89 -0.42
CA THR A 9 -16.01 -5.01 -1.36
C THR A 9 -15.97 -3.55 -0.91
N LEU A 10 -16.10 -3.29 0.39
CA LEU A 10 -15.95 -1.95 0.96
C LEU A 10 -14.52 -1.41 0.76
N ILE A 11 -13.49 -2.23 0.98
CA ILE A 11 -12.08 -1.84 0.72
C ILE A 11 -11.90 -1.45 -0.74
N TRP A 12 -12.52 -2.16 -1.68
CA TRP A 12 -12.44 -1.84 -3.11
C TRP A 12 -13.09 -0.50 -3.41
N ILE A 13 -14.34 -0.30 -2.94
CA ILE A 13 -15.08 0.94 -3.14
C ILE A 13 -14.29 2.13 -2.57
N ILE A 14 -13.79 2.00 -1.33
CA ILE A 14 -12.99 3.04 -0.68
C ILE A 14 -11.71 3.31 -1.47
N SER A 15 -11.02 2.27 -1.94
CA SER A 15 -9.78 2.41 -2.73
C SER A 15 -10.01 3.22 -4.01
N PHE A 16 -11.08 2.91 -4.77
CA PHE A 16 -11.43 3.67 -5.97
C PHE A 16 -11.87 5.09 -5.66
N LEU A 17 -12.64 5.28 -4.59
CA LEU A 17 -13.08 6.61 -4.15
C LEU A 17 -11.89 7.49 -3.76
N LEU A 18 -10.93 6.94 -3.03
CA LEU A 18 -9.70 7.63 -2.64
C LEU A 18 -8.90 8.07 -3.86
N LEU A 19 -8.73 7.20 -4.86
CA LEU A 19 -8.08 7.59 -6.10
C LEU A 19 -8.84 8.71 -6.81
N PHE A 20 -10.16 8.60 -6.92
CA PHE A 20 -10.98 9.59 -7.63
C PHE A 20 -10.94 10.98 -6.96
N ILE A 21 -10.98 11.03 -5.63
CA ILE A 21 -11.01 12.30 -4.87
C ILE A 21 -9.62 12.93 -4.77
N PHE A 22 -8.59 12.14 -4.48
CA PHE A 22 -7.28 12.67 -4.09
C PHE A 22 -6.25 12.68 -5.22
N VAL A 23 -6.50 12.07 -6.39
CA VAL A 23 -5.56 12.10 -7.52
C VAL A 23 -5.95 13.19 -8.52
N PRO A 24 -5.16 14.28 -8.65
CA PRO A 24 -5.42 15.30 -9.66
C PRO A 24 -5.23 14.73 -11.07
N LYS A 25 -6.06 15.17 -12.02
CA LYS A 25 -5.99 14.72 -13.43
C LYS A 25 -4.60 14.91 -14.05
N GLN A 26 -3.86 15.92 -13.63
CA GLN A 26 -2.52 16.23 -14.12
C GLN A 26 -1.46 15.23 -13.64
N LYS A 27 -1.73 14.47 -12.57
CA LYS A 27 -0.83 13.49 -11.96
C LYS A 27 -1.26 12.04 -12.18
N ILE A 28 -2.17 11.76 -13.12
CA ILE A 28 -2.63 10.38 -13.41
C ILE A 28 -1.47 9.46 -13.81
N ARG A 29 -0.53 9.94 -14.63
CA ARG A 29 0.65 9.16 -15.01
C ARG A 29 1.49 8.78 -13.79
N ASP A 30 1.68 9.73 -12.91
CA ASP A 30 2.45 9.57 -11.67
C ASP A 30 1.75 8.60 -10.70
N ALA A 31 0.41 8.62 -10.68
CA ALA A 31 -0.41 7.64 -9.97
C ALA A 31 -0.19 6.22 -10.51
N TRP A 32 -0.27 6.02 -11.83
CA TRP A 32 -0.04 4.69 -12.43
C TRP A 32 1.35 4.13 -12.12
N VAL A 33 2.38 4.97 -12.19
CA VAL A 33 3.75 4.56 -11.87
C VAL A 33 3.86 4.09 -10.42
N SER A 34 3.30 4.85 -9.48
CA SER A 34 3.29 4.49 -8.06
C SER A 34 2.48 3.21 -7.80
N PHE A 35 1.29 3.12 -8.40
CA PHE A 35 0.37 2.00 -8.24
C PHE A 35 1.01 0.69 -8.71
N LEU A 36 1.50 0.66 -9.95
CA LEU A 36 2.10 -0.54 -10.54
C LEU A 36 3.41 -0.92 -9.85
N PHE A 37 4.25 0.05 -9.50
CA PHE A 37 5.51 -0.24 -8.81
C PHE A 37 5.26 -0.88 -7.44
N MET A 38 4.27 -0.38 -6.67
CA MET A 38 4.00 -0.87 -5.32
C MET A 38 3.58 -2.34 -5.28
N GLN A 39 2.93 -2.84 -6.33
CA GLN A 39 2.49 -4.24 -6.39
C GLN A 39 3.66 -5.22 -6.25
N LEU A 40 4.84 -4.91 -6.80
CA LEU A 40 6.01 -5.78 -6.76
C LEU A 40 6.55 -6.02 -5.33
N PRO A 41 6.98 -4.99 -4.58
CA PRO A 41 7.48 -5.21 -3.23
C PRO A 41 6.36 -5.66 -2.27
N ALA A 42 5.12 -5.22 -2.47
CA ALA A 42 3.98 -5.70 -1.69
C ALA A 42 3.77 -7.21 -1.84
N TRP A 43 3.76 -7.70 -3.09
CA TRP A 43 3.58 -9.12 -3.38
C TRP A 43 4.77 -9.97 -2.91
N ILE A 44 6.01 -9.50 -3.10
CA ILE A 44 7.22 -10.20 -2.61
C ILE A 44 7.19 -10.34 -1.09
N LEU A 45 6.89 -9.26 -0.37
CA LEU A 45 6.78 -9.30 1.09
C LEU A 45 5.63 -10.19 1.54
N GLY A 46 4.46 -10.08 0.89
CA GLY A 46 3.31 -10.93 1.11
C GLY A 46 3.64 -12.41 0.99
N LEU A 47 4.32 -12.80 -0.10
CA LEU A 47 4.75 -14.18 -0.31
C LEU A 47 5.75 -14.61 0.75
N ALA A 48 6.74 -13.77 1.10
CA ALA A 48 7.71 -14.09 2.13
C ALA A 48 7.03 -14.36 3.48
N VAL A 49 6.14 -13.48 3.93
CA VAL A 49 5.46 -13.65 5.23
C VAL A 49 4.56 -14.89 5.28
N VAL A 50 3.96 -15.28 4.15
CA VAL A 50 3.18 -16.53 4.07
C VAL A 50 4.09 -17.76 4.03
N GLN A 51 5.18 -17.72 3.26
CA GLN A 51 6.12 -18.85 3.13
C GLN A 51 6.83 -19.17 4.44
N TYR A 52 7.19 -18.14 5.22
CA TYR A 52 7.78 -18.31 6.54
C TYR A 52 6.74 -18.60 7.64
N GLY A 53 5.45 -18.75 7.29
CA GLY A 53 4.39 -19.03 8.26
C GLY A 53 4.20 -17.92 9.30
N LEU A 54 4.49 -16.67 8.93
CA LEU A 54 4.35 -15.51 9.82
C LEU A 54 2.90 -15.01 9.83
N ILE A 55 2.28 -14.95 8.65
CA ILE A 55 0.89 -14.54 8.43
C ILE A 55 0.18 -15.60 7.59
N GLU A 56 -1.10 -15.83 7.89
CA GLU A 56 -2.00 -16.65 7.08
C GLU A 56 -3.20 -15.83 6.61
N TYR A 57 -3.72 -16.15 5.42
CA TYR A 57 -4.90 -15.53 4.82
C TYR A 57 -5.99 -16.60 4.58
N PRO A 58 -6.79 -16.95 5.62
CA PRO A 58 -7.77 -18.05 5.53
C PRO A 58 -8.87 -17.80 4.50
N SER A 59 -9.38 -16.56 4.45
CA SER A 59 -10.36 -16.10 3.47
C SER A 59 -9.69 -15.12 2.54
N ARG A 60 -9.54 -15.48 1.26
CA ARG A 60 -8.91 -14.63 0.25
C ARG A 60 -9.56 -14.82 -1.12
N PHE A 61 -9.66 -13.73 -1.88
CA PHE A 61 -9.99 -13.83 -3.30
C PHE A 61 -8.85 -14.50 -4.07
N PHE A 62 -9.22 -15.24 -5.11
CA PHE A 62 -8.29 -16.02 -5.93
C PHE A 62 -7.44 -17.02 -5.14
N ALA A 63 -8.02 -17.68 -4.13
CA ALA A 63 -7.31 -18.62 -3.26
C ALA A 63 -6.54 -19.74 -3.99
N HIS A 64 -6.95 -20.07 -5.22
CA HIS A 64 -6.28 -21.03 -6.10
C HIS A 64 -5.08 -20.45 -6.87
N ALA A 65 -5.03 -19.14 -7.11
CA ALA A 65 -3.97 -18.48 -7.87
C ALA A 65 -2.95 -17.77 -6.97
N VAL A 66 -3.39 -17.22 -5.85
CA VAL A 66 -2.56 -16.40 -4.95
C VAL A 66 -2.69 -16.92 -3.52
N ARG A 67 -1.54 -17.15 -2.87
CA ARG A 67 -1.48 -17.64 -1.48
C ARG A 67 -1.65 -16.51 -0.45
N THR A 68 -1.57 -15.27 -0.91
CA THR A 68 -1.60 -14.04 -0.13
C THR A 68 -2.90 -13.26 -0.33
N SER A 69 -3.08 -12.11 0.33
CA SER A 69 -4.27 -11.27 0.13
C SER A 69 -4.18 -10.46 -1.16
N PHE A 70 -4.94 -10.88 -2.16
CA PHE A 70 -5.03 -10.16 -3.44
C PHE A 70 -5.45 -8.70 -3.25
N THR A 71 -6.50 -8.47 -2.46
CA THR A 71 -7.06 -7.13 -2.20
C THR A 71 -6.04 -6.21 -1.54
N PHE A 72 -5.25 -6.71 -0.59
CA PHE A 72 -4.25 -5.89 0.07
C PHE A 72 -3.09 -5.53 -0.89
N GLU A 73 -2.51 -6.53 -1.55
CA GLU A 73 -1.25 -6.39 -2.29
C GLU A 73 -1.43 -5.73 -3.66
N PHE A 74 -2.54 -5.99 -4.34
CA PHE A 74 -2.76 -5.53 -5.71
C PHE A 74 -3.68 -4.33 -5.82
N LEU A 75 -4.40 -3.97 -4.75
CA LEU A 75 -5.34 -2.85 -4.76
C LEU A 75 -5.10 -1.87 -3.60
N ALA A 76 -5.40 -2.26 -2.36
CA ALA A 76 -5.45 -1.33 -1.24
C ALA A 76 -4.08 -0.68 -0.98
N PHE A 77 -3.00 -1.47 -0.91
CA PHE A 77 -1.67 -0.96 -0.64
C PHE A 77 -1.08 -0.15 -1.81
N PRO A 78 -1.25 -0.56 -3.08
CA PRO A 78 -0.99 0.30 -4.23
C PRO A 78 -1.73 1.64 -4.22
N VAL A 79 -3.01 1.69 -3.83
CA VAL A 79 -3.74 2.97 -3.70
C VAL A 79 -3.11 3.85 -2.62
N ILE A 80 -2.80 3.29 -1.46
CA ILE A 80 -2.12 4.03 -0.38
C ILE A 80 -0.77 4.59 -0.88
N SER A 81 -0.01 3.81 -1.63
CA SER A 81 1.24 4.24 -2.26
C SER A 81 1.05 5.43 -3.20
N VAL A 82 -0.02 5.42 -4.00
CA VAL A 82 -0.36 6.56 -4.87
C VAL A 82 -0.57 7.82 -4.04
N LEU A 83 -1.40 7.74 -3.00
CA LEU A 83 -1.69 8.89 -2.13
C LEU A 83 -0.42 9.40 -1.45
N PHE A 84 0.40 8.49 -0.92
CA PHE A 84 1.67 8.79 -0.28
C PHE A 84 2.62 9.53 -1.21
N ASN A 85 2.82 9.02 -2.43
CA ASN A 85 3.78 9.57 -3.39
C ASN A 85 3.33 10.92 -3.97
N ILE A 86 2.04 11.07 -4.28
CA ILE A 86 1.50 12.28 -4.91
C ILE A 86 1.48 13.47 -3.93
N HIS A 87 1.18 13.20 -2.66
CA HIS A 87 1.04 14.23 -1.62
C HIS A 87 2.28 14.35 -0.73
N TYR A 88 3.36 13.65 -1.06
CA TYR A 88 4.59 13.73 -0.28
C TYR A 88 5.06 15.19 -0.17
N PRO A 89 5.31 15.71 1.05
CA PRO A 89 5.60 17.13 1.27
C PRO A 89 7.06 17.47 0.91
N THR A 90 7.37 17.51 -0.39
CA THR A 90 8.74 17.73 -0.90
C THR A 90 9.34 19.08 -0.46
N GLN A 91 8.53 20.14 -0.41
CA GLN A 91 8.93 21.50 -0.08
C GLN A 91 9.01 21.79 1.43
N LYS A 92 8.54 20.88 2.29
CA LYS A 92 8.55 21.06 3.75
C LYS A 92 9.88 20.62 4.37
N GLY A 93 10.10 21.07 5.61
CA GLY A 93 11.27 20.71 6.42
C GLY A 93 11.37 19.22 6.74
N PHE A 94 12.52 18.79 7.23
CA PHE A 94 12.84 17.39 7.54
C PHE A 94 11.84 16.74 8.52
N TRP A 95 11.49 17.43 9.60
CA TRP A 95 10.54 16.93 10.60
C TRP A 95 9.15 16.67 10.05
N TRP A 96 8.66 17.53 9.15
CA TRP A 96 7.37 17.32 8.47
C TRP A 96 7.37 16.08 7.59
N LYS A 97 8.51 15.77 6.95
CA LYS A 97 8.66 14.56 6.14
C LYS A 97 8.65 13.30 7.01
N ILE A 98 9.36 13.32 8.14
CA ILE A 98 9.32 12.22 9.12
C ILE A 98 7.89 12.00 9.61
N PHE A 99 7.22 13.06 10.09
CA PHE A 99 5.85 12.95 10.57
C PHE A 99 4.91 12.36 9.50
N TYR A 100 5.03 12.84 8.27
CA TYR A 100 4.25 12.33 7.14
C TYR A 100 4.50 10.83 6.89
N VAL A 101 5.75 10.39 6.89
CA VAL A 101 6.12 8.97 6.72
C VAL A 101 5.54 8.10 7.83
N PHE A 102 5.62 8.56 9.08
CA PHE A 102 5.14 7.81 10.25
C PHE A 102 3.61 7.79 10.36
N ALA A 103 2.92 8.81 9.87
CA ALA A 103 1.46 8.90 9.95
C ALA A 103 0.76 7.77 9.19
N PHE A 104 1.27 7.38 8.02
CA PHE A 104 0.67 6.33 7.19
C PHE A 104 0.58 4.96 7.90
N PRO A 105 1.69 4.34 8.32
CA PRO A 105 1.63 3.05 9.03
C PRO A 105 0.87 3.18 10.37
N THR A 106 0.91 4.34 11.03
CA THR A 106 0.16 4.59 12.27
C THR A 106 -1.36 4.59 12.06
N ILE A 107 -1.85 4.96 10.87
CA ILE A 107 -3.27 4.87 10.52
C ILE A 107 -3.63 3.46 10.02
N LEU A 108 -2.76 2.84 9.23
CA LEU A 108 -3.04 1.57 8.58
C LEU A 108 -3.00 0.37 9.52
N VAL A 109 -2.04 0.31 10.44
CA VAL A 109 -1.88 -0.84 11.33
C VAL A 109 -3.08 -1.00 12.28
N PRO A 110 -3.67 0.06 12.86
CA PRO A 110 -4.92 -0.09 13.60
C PRO A 110 -6.07 -0.66 12.76
N VAL A 111 -6.20 -0.24 11.49
CA VAL A 111 -7.20 -0.81 10.57
C VAL A 111 -6.93 -2.29 10.31
N GLU A 112 -5.67 -2.67 10.09
CA GLU A 112 -5.24 -4.06 9.95
C GLU A 112 -5.56 -4.88 11.21
N VAL A 113 -5.29 -4.36 12.40
CA VAL A 113 -5.59 -5.01 13.68
C VAL A 113 -7.11 -5.18 13.89
N LEU A 114 -7.93 -4.23 13.45
CA LEU A 114 -9.39 -4.37 13.44
C LEU A 114 -9.82 -5.50 12.49
N ILE A 115 -9.27 -5.53 11.27
CA ILE A 115 -9.54 -6.61 10.31
C ILE A 115 -9.14 -7.97 10.89
N LEU A 116 -7.95 -8.08 11.51
CA LEU A 116 -7.46 -9.27 12.17
C LEU A 116 -8.41 -9.77 13.28
N ARG A 117 -8.97 -8.85 14.08
CA ARG A 117 -9.83 -9.19 15.21
C ARG A 117 -11.26 -9.59 14.79
N TYR A 118 -11.78 -8.99 13.72
CA TYR A 118 -13.19 -9.14 13.34
C TYR A 118 -13.42 -9.98 12.07
N THR A 119 -12.37 -10.40 11.36
CA THR A 119 -12.47 -11.12 10.09
C THR A 119 -11.47 -12.26 10.00
N ASP A 120 -11.71 -13.18 9.07
CA ASP A 120 -10.75 -14.23 8.72
C ASP A 120 -9.94 -13.85 7.48
N LEU A 121 -9.81 -12.55 7.20
CA LEU A 121 -9.02 -12.06 6.07
C LEU A 121 -7.52 -12.19 6.34
N VAL A 122 -7.09 -11.98 7.59
CA VAL A 122 -5.67 -12.03 7.99
C VAL A 122 -5.59 -12.68 9.37
N LYS A 123 -4.60 -13.56 9.58
CA LYS A 123 -4.25 -14.12 10.89
C LYS A 123 -2.75 -14.04 11.11
N TYR A 124 -2.34 -13.56 12.28
CA TYR A 124 -0.95 -13.53 12.69
C TYR A 124 -0.61 -14.85 13.40
N ILE A 125 0.46 -15.50 12.97
CA ILE A 125 0.99 -16.71 13.59
C ILE A 125 2.24 -16.35 14.41
N HIS A 126 3.30 -15.90 13.72
CA HIS A 126 4.55 -15.42 14.30
C HIS A 126 4.85 -13.97 13.91
N TRP A 127 3.80 -13.24 13.54
CA TRP A 127 3.87 -11.85 13.14
C TRP A 127 3.27 -10.92 14.21
N THR A 128 3.72 -9.69 14.23
CA THR A 128 3.30 -8.68 15.19
C THR A 128 2.93 -7.39 14.50
N TRP A 129 2.06 -6.60 15.13
CA TRP A 129 1.59 -5.33 14.58
C TRP A 129 2.74 -4.32 14.36
N TYR A 130 3.80 -4.36 15.18
CA TYR A 130 4.97 -3.50 14.99
C TYR A 130 5.79 -3.92 13.75
N THR A 131 5.82 -5.22 13.42
CA THR A 131 6.47 -5.69 12.19
C THR A 131 5.67 -5.27 10.94
N SER A 132 4.33 -5.28 11.00
CA SER A 132 3.49 -4.63 9.96
C SER A 132 3.80 -3.14 9.85
N TRP A 133 3.90 -2.43 10.97
CA TRP A 133 4.20 -1.00 10.99
C TRP A 133 5.53 -0.68 10.27
N ILE A 134 6.59 -1.43 10.59
CA ILE A 134 7.91 -1.26 9.98
C ILE A 134 7.90 -1.64 8.48
N SER A 135 7.29 -2.77 8.12
CA SER A 135 7.25 -3.24 6.73
C SER A 135 6.45 -2.30 5.82
N ILE A 136 5.30 -1.81 6.27
CA ILE A 136 4.50 -0.79 5.56
C ILE A 136 5.33 0.48 5.34
N MET A 137 6.00 0.97 6.40
CA MET A 137 6.83 2.17 6.32
C MET A 137 7.97 2.01 5.31
N LEU A 138 8.74 0.92 5.40
CA LEU A 138 9.87 0.65 4.50
C LEU A 138 9.42 0.51 3.05
N THR A 139 8.29 -0.15 2.81
CA THR A 139 7.78 -0.36 1.46
C THR A 139 7.25 0.93 0.84
N LEU A 140 6.58 1.79 1.61
CA LEU A 140 6.17 3.12 1.17
C LEU A 140 7.39 4.01 0.85
N LEU A 141 8.43 3.97 1.68
CA LEU A 141 9.68 4.68 1.42
C LEU A 141 10.36 4.18 0.14
N LEU A 142 10.42 2.87 -0.06
CA LEU A 142 10.96 2.28 -1.28
C LEU A 142 10.18 2.75 -2.52
N SER A 143 8.85 2.72 -2.45
CA SER A 143 7.98 3.25 -3.50
C SER A 143 8.25 4.72 -3.79
N TYR A 144 8.40 5.55 -2.75
CA TYR A 144 8.70 6.97 -2.92
C TYR A 144 10.08 7.23 -3.52
N LEU A 145 11.10 6.46 -3.14
CA LEU A 145 12.43 6.55 -3.74
C LEU A 145 12.38 6.26 -5.25
N PHE A 146 11.67 5.20 -5.64
CA PHE A 146 11.46 4.87 -7.05
C PHE A 146 10.69 5.96 -7.79
N TYR A 147 9.58 6.43 -7.23
CA TYR A 147 8.77 7.51 -7.79
C TYR A 147 9.59 8.80 -8.00
N LYS A 148 10.39 9.19 -7.01
CA LYS A 148 11.28 10.35 -7.09
C LYS A 148 12.33 10.18 -8.19
N TRP A 149 12.92 9.00 -8.31
CA TRP A 149 13.88 8.69 -9.38
C TRP A 149 13.23 8.79 -10.77
N PHE A 150 12.04 8.22 -10.93
CA PHE A 150 11.30 8.25 -12.19
C PHE A 150 10.98 9.68 -12.64
N ASN A 151 10.50 10.50 -11.70
CA ASN A 151 10.16 11.89 -11.98
C ASN A 151 11.38 12.81 -12.18
N LYS A 152 12.53 12.51 -11.56
CA LYS A 152 13.78 13.24 -11.82
C LYS A 152 14.19 13.12 -13.29
N LYS A 153 14.11 11.92 -13.88
CA LYS A 153 14.46 11.70 -15.31
C LYS A 153 13.53 12.44 -16.25
N ASN A 154 12.22 12.47 -15.95
CA ASN A 154 11.23 13.18 -16.77
C ASN A 154 11.45 14.70 -16.84
N ASN A 155 11.97 15.30 -15.77
CA ASN A 155 12.27 16.73 -15.75
C ASN A 155 13.55 17.05 -16.54
N VAL A 156 14.56 16.16 -16.49
CA VAL A 156 15.78 16.31 -17.31
C VAL A 156 15.46 16.20 -18.81
N SER A 157 14.58 15.28 -19.23
CA SER A 157 14.21 15.13 -20.64
C SER A 157 13.38 16.30 -21.19
N LYS A 158 12.67 17.05 -20.34
CA LYS A 158 11.93 18.26 -20.75
C LYS A 158 12.83 19.48 -20.94
N GLY A 159 14.04 19.50 -20.37
CA GLY A 159 15.00 20.59 -20.54
C GLY A 159 15.79 20.54 -21.86
N PHE A 160 15.60 19.50 -22.66
CA PHE A 160 16.23 19.31 -23.98
C PHE A 160 15.23 19.43 -25.14
N ARG A 161 14.00 19.89 -24.89
CA ARG A 161 12.99 20.18 -25.92
C ARG A 161 12.64 21.65 -25.91
#